data_AF-A0A370JYP9-F1
#
_entry.id   AF-A0A370JYP9-F1
#
_cell.length_a   1.000
_cell.length_b   1.000
_cell.length_c   1.000
_cell.angle_alpha   90.00
_cell.angle_beta   90.00
_cell.angle_gamma   90.00
#
_symmetry.space_group_name_H-M   'P 1'
#
loop_
_entity.id
_entity.type
_entity.pdbx_description
1 polymer ?
#
loop_
_entity_poly.entity_id
_entity_poly.type
_entity_poly.pdbx_seq_one_letter_code
_entity_poly.pdbx_strand_id
1 'polypeptide(L)'
;MTGTLGAMLAQSLEVLTRPSVAAFASKRGSFLEASLYVLAAAAVGGLFSLGSGGFLSGVAGNVLGFWVFAYLVHRVGGSQGSLDHLAYRFALFWAPLNLLFSLLGLLLALSLVGIPLLPLLALAALGANAYLAYLATQATLGPLGPGRAWLALGVAFAGTLAVGLLLAALLR
;
A
#
# COMPACT_ATOMS: atom_id res chain seq x y z
N MET A 1 24.37 -7.52 8.79
CA MET A 1 22.90 -7.38 8.83
C MET A 1 22.53 -5.96 8.41
N THR A 2 22.51 -5.68 7.11
CA THR A 2 22.23 -4.35 6.50
C THR A 2 21.77 -4.56 5.05
N GLY A 3 20.82 -5.48 4.86
CA GLY A 3 20.32 -5.89 3.54
C GLY A 3 18.79 -5.92 3.47
N THR A 4 18.09 -5.02 4.18
CA THR A 4 16.62 -5.08 4.31
C THR A 4 15.89 -4.42 3.14
N LEU A 5 16.15 -3.15 2.85
CA LEU A 5 15.44 -2.41 1.79
C LEU A 5 15.73 -2.97 0.38
N GLY A 6 16.99 -3.31 0.09
CA GLY A 6 17.38 -3.90 -1.20
C GLY A 6 16.76 -5.28 -1.43
N ALA A 7 16.72 -6.13 -0.39
CA ALA A 7 16.06 -7.42 -0.46
C ALA A 7 14.55 -7.27 -0.62
N MET A 8 13.91 -6.35 0.11
CA MET A 8 12.49 -6.06 -0.04
C MET A 8 12.15 -5.54 -1.44
N LEU A 9 13.01 -4.71 -2.04
CA LEU A 9 12.83 -4.28 -3.44
C LEU A 9 12.89 -5.46 -4.42
N ALA A 10 13.86 -6.36 -4.27
CA ALA A 10 13.95 -7.55 -5.11
C ALA A 10 12.70 -8.45 -4.95
N GLN A 11 12.22 -8.65 -3.72
CA GLN A 11 10.99 -9.39 -3.46
C GLN A 11 9.75 -8.67 -4.00
N SER A 12 9.73 -7.34 -3.97
CA SER A 12 8.66 -6.51 -4.52
C SER A 12 8.53 -6.71 -6.03
N LEU A 13 9.65 -6.71 -6.75
CA LEU A 13 9.68 -6.99 -8.18
C LEU A 13 9.15 -8.40 -8.50
N GLU A 14 9.49 -9.40 -7.68
CA GLU A 14 8.98 -10.76 -7.84
C GLU A 14 7.45 -10.84 -7.71
N VAL A 15 6.87 -10.24 -6.66
CA VAL A 15 5.41 -10.29 -6.45
C VAL A 15 4.63 -9.42 -7.44
N LEU A 16 5.24 -8.36 -7.97
CA LEU A 16 4.62 -7.50 -8.99
C LEU A 16 4.67 -8.14 -10.38
N THR A 17 5.75 -8.86 -10.73
CA THR A 17 5.88 -9.51 -12.04
C THR A 17 5.14 -10.84 -12.12
N ARG A 18 5.04 -11.57 -11.00
CA ARG A 18 4.34 -12.87 -10.91
C ARG A 18 3.37 -12.90 -9.73
N PRO A 19 2.30 -12.09 -9.77
CA PRO A 19 1.38 -11.95 -8.64
C PRO A 19 0.62 -13.26 -8.42
N SER A 20 0.88 -13.91 -7.29
CA SER A 20 0.18 -15.12 -6.86
C SER A 20 0.21 -15.27 -5.34
N VAL A 21 -0.75 -16.02 -4.80
CA VAL A 21 -0.78 -16.36 -3.36
C VAL A 21 0.53 -17.06 -2.95
N ALA A 22 1.06 -17.94 -3.80
CA ALA A 22 2.32 -18.65 -3.55
C ALA A 22 3.52 -17.70 -3.49
N ALA A 23 3.59 -16.70 -4.39
CA ALA A 23 4.66 -15.70 -4.38
C ALA A 23 4.69 -14.95 -3.05
N PHE A 24 3.53 -14.49 -2.56
CA PHE A 24 3.42 -13.81 -1.26
C PHE A 24 3.66 -14.75 -0.07
N ALA A 25 3.20 -16.00 -0.13
CA ALA A 25 3.30 -16.96 0.97
C ALA A 25 4.77 -17.25 1.37
N SER A 26 5.68 -17.20 0.40
CA SER A 26 7.12 -17.37 0.64
C SER A 26 7.78 -16.21 1.39
N LYS A 27 7.15 -15.03 1.40
CA LYS A 27 7.73 -13.80 1.97
C LYS A 27 7.30 -13.64 3.43
N ARG A 28 8.29 -13.36 4.29
CA ARG A 28 8.10 -13.16 5.73
C ARG A 28 9.06 -12.09 6.20
N GLY A 29 8.59 -11.31 7.16
CA GLY A 29 9.37 -10.31 7.87
C GLY A 29 8.50 -9.67 8.95
N SER A 30 9.00 -8.56 9.49
CA SER A 30 8.41 -7.84 10.62
C SER A 30 7.59 -6.61 10.20
N PHE A 31 6.69 -6.16 11.07
CA PHE A 31 5.99 -4.89 10.89
C PHE A 31 6.95 -3.69 10.83
N LEU A 32 8.08 -3.75 11.55
CA LEU A 32 9.09 -2.70 11.54
C LEU A 32 9.77 -2.59 10.17
N GLU A 33 10.20 -3.70 9.57
CA GLU A 33 10.78 -3.72 8.22
C GLU A 33 9.78 -3.19 7.18
N ALA A 34 8.52 -3.63 7.28
CA ALA A 34 7.43 -3.16 6.43
C ALA A 34 7.25 -1.64 6.52
N SER A 35 7.22 -1.11 7.75
CA SER A 35 7.04 0.32 8.02
C SER A 35 8.21 1.15 7.51
N LEU A 36 9.45 0.69 7.71
CA LEU A 36 10.65 1.37 7.20
C LEU A 36 10.69 1.39 5.67
N TYR A 37 10.28 0.29 5.02
CA TYR A 37 10.22 0.22 3.56
C TYR A 37 9.16 1.16 2.98
N VAL A 38 7.96 1.19 3.57
CA VAL A 38 6.89 2.12 3.18
C VAL A 38 7.28 3.58 3.46
N LEU A 39 7.90 3.86 4.61
CA LEU A 39 8.39 5.21 4.94
C LEU A 39 9.44 5.69 3.93
N ALA A 40 10.40 4.84 3.58
CA ALA A 40 11.42 5.17 2.58
C ALA A 40 10.79 5.47 1.22
N ALA A 41 9.88 4.61 0.75
CA ALA A 41 9.19 4.82 -0.52
C ALA A 41 8.29 6.06 -0.51
N ALA A 42 7.59 6.32 0.60
CA ALA A 42 6.75 7.51 0.77
C ALA A 42 7.61 8.78 0.79
N ALA A 43 8.77 8.78 1.45
CA ALA A 43 9.69 9.91 1.44
C ALA A 43 10.18 10.22 0.03
N VAL A 44 10.54 9.21 -0.77
CA VAL A 44 10.93 9.41 -2.18
C VAL A 44 9.72 9.87 -3.01
N GLY A 45 8.56 9.22 -2.87
CA GLY A 45 7.34 9.56 -3.60
C GLY A 45 6.84 10.97 -3.31
N GLY A 46 6.99 11.44 -2.06
CA GLY A 46 6.63 12.79 -1.64
C GLY A 46 7.41 13.87 -2.37
N LEU A 47 8.66 13.60 -2.82
CA LEU A 47 9.44 14.54 -3.62
C LEU A 47 8.79 14.84 -4.98
N PHE A 48 7.90 13.95 -5.45
CA PHE A 48 7.11 14.15 -6.66
C PHE A 48 5.79 14.90 -6.41
N SER A 49 5.50 15.30 -5.17
CA SER A 49 4.31 16.11 -4.87
C SER A 49 4.53 17.57 -5.25
N LEU A 50 3.56 18.16 -5.95
CA LEU A 50 3.65 19.53 -6.50
C LEU A 50 3.38 20.64 -5.45
N GLY A 51 3.58 20.39 -4.14
CA GLY A 51 3.25 21.36 -3.09
C GLY A 51 4.13 21.30 -1.83
N SER A 52 4.62 22.46 -1.37
CA SER A 52 5.58 22.59 -0.26
C SER A 52 5.03 22.21 1.12
N GLY A 53 3.71 22.31 1.35
CA GLY A 53 3.04 21.78 2.54
C GLY A 53 2.51 20.35 2.40
N GLY A 54 2.62 19.77 1.20
CA GLY A 54 2.09 18.45 0.84
C GLY A 54 3.06 17.30 1.12
N PHE A 55 4.35 17.59 1.31
CA PHE A 55 5.35 16.55 1.51
C PHE A 55 5.15 15.80 2.83
N LEU A 56 5.25 16.49 3.96
CA LEU A 56 5.15 15.85 5.28
C LEU A 56 3.76 15.23 5.50
N SER A 57 2.71 15.93 5.10
CA SER A 57 1.33 15.45 5.16
C SER A 57 1.11 14.24 4.24
N GLY A 58 1.71 14.23 3.06
CA GLY A 58 1.67 13.10 2.11
C GLY A 58 2.45 11.89 2.62
N VAL A 59 3.65 12.07 3.15
CA VAL A 59 4.46 10.99 3.74
C VAL A 59 3.74 10.40 4.95
N ALA A 60 3.33 11.24 5.90
CA ALA A 60 2.61 10.78 7.09
C ALA A 60 1.28 10.11 6.72
N GLY A 61 0.51 10.70 5.81
CA GLY A 61 -0.75 10.12 5.34
C GLY A 61 -0.57 8.76 4.67
N ASN A 62 0.51 8.57 3.91
CA ASN A 62 0.82 7.29 3.27
C ASN A 62 1.15 6.20 4.31
N VAL A 63 2.06 6.51 5.24
CA VAL A 63 2.50 5.57 6.29
C VAL A 63 1.35 5.22 7.23
N LEU A 64 0.59 6.22 7.69
CA LEU A 64 -0.58 6.00 8.54
C LEU A 64 -1.67 5.23 7.80
N GLY A 65 -1.91 5.56 6.54
CA GLY A 65 -2.88 4.85 5.70
C GLY A 65 -2.52 3.37 5.54
N PHE A 66 -1.23 3.07 5.34
CA PHE A 66 -0.70 1.71 5.31
C PHE A 66 -0.92 0.98 6.64
N TRP A 67 -0.59 1.60 7.77
CA TRP A 67 -0.75 1.00 9.10
C TRP A 67 -2.22 0.69 9.41
N VAL A 68 -3.11 1.66 9.17
CA VAL A 68 -4.56 1.49 9.36
C VAL A 68 -5.08 0.38 8.46
N PHE A 69 -4.68 0.36 7.19
CA PHE A 69 -5.12 -0.64 6.24
C PHE A 69 -4.68 -2.05 6.67
N ALA A 70 -3.39 -2.25 6.96
CA ALA A 70 -2.85 -3.54 7.40
C ALA A 70 -3.53 -4.03 8.69
N TYR A 71 -3.71 -3.13 9.66
CA TYR A 71 -4.37 -3.44 10.92
C TYR A 71 -5.84 -3.85 10.72
N LEU A 72 -6.61 -3.10 9.93
CA LEU A 72 -8.02 -3.38 9.69
C LEU A 72 -8.21 -4.67 8.89
N VAL A 73 -7.39 -4.93 7.87
CA VAL A 73 -7.45 -6.20 7.14
C VAL A 73 -7.16 -7.37 8.08
N HIS A 74 -6.13 -7.28 8.93
CA HIS A 74 -5.84 -8.31 9.91
C HIS A 74 -7.03 -8.52 10.87
N ARG A 75 -7.60 -7.43 11.38
CA ARG A 75 -8.69 -7.50 12.36
C ARG A 75 -9.98 -8.08 11.78
N VAL A 76 -10.36 -7.69 10.56
CA VAL A 76 -11.60 -8.13 9.91
C VAL A 76 -11.43 -9.48 9.19
N GLY A 77 -10.27 -9.69 8.57
CA GLY A 77 -9.92 -10.91 7.86
C GLY A 77 -9.79 -12.13 8.79
N GLY A 78 -9.43 -11.91 10.06
CA GLY A 78 -9.38 -12.94 11.10
C GLY A 78 -7.98 -13.15 11.68
N SER A 79 -7.89 -13.88 12.80
CA SER A 79 -6.68 -13.99 13.63
C SER A 79 -5.72 -15.10 13.24
N GLN A 80 -5.93 -15.80 12.11
CA GLN A 80 -5.13 -16.98 11.77
C GLN A 80 -3.69 -16.66 11.30
N GLY A 81 -3.43 -15.44 10.85
CA GLY A 81 -2.09 -15.02 10.40
C GLY A 81 -1.52 -13.88 11.24
N SER A 82 -0.20 -13.74 11.26
CA SER A 82 0.46 -12.65 11.99
C SER A 82 0.31 -11.30 11.27
N LEU A 83 0.02 -10.24 12.04
CA LEU A 83 0.02 -8.85 11.56
C LEU A 83 1.38 -8.48 10.94
N ASP A 84 2.49 -8.98 11.51
CA ASP A 84 3.84 -8.72 10.99
C ASP A 84 4.00 -9.23 9.56
N HIS A 85 3.60 -10.47 9.31
CA HIS A 85 3.71 -11.09 7.99
C HIS A 85 2.74 -10.46 6.99
N LEU A 86 1.54 -10.07 7.44
CA LEU A 86 0.57 -9.38 6.59
C LEU A 86 1.12 -8.01 6.15
N ALA A 87 1.55 -7.19 7.11
CA ALA A 87 2.11 -5.88 6.85
C ALA A 87 3.35 -5.97 5.95
N TYR A 88 4.25 -6.92 6.22
CA TYR A 88 5.42 -7.17 5.38
C TYR A 88 5.03 -7.45 3.93
N ARG A 89 4.08 -8.36 3.69
CA ARG A 89 3.61 -8.70 2.34
C ARG A 89 2.89 -7.54 1.67
N PHE A 90 2.16 -6.73 2.43
CA PHE A 90 1.53 -5.52 1.91
C PHE A 90 2.56 -4.49 1.48
N ALA A 91 3.62 -4.29 2.27
CA ALA A 91 4.69 -3.35 1.95
C ALA A 91 5.37 -3.68 0.61
N LEU A 92 5.48 -4.96 0.24
CA LEU A 92 6.10 -5.41 -1.01
C LEU A 92 5.39 -4.91 -2.28
N PHE A 93 4.11 -4.54 -2.22
CA PHE A 93 3.44 -3.89 -3.35
C PHE A 93 3.10 -2.43 -3.06
N TRP A 94 2.75 -2.10 -1.81
CA TRP A 94 2.32 -0.76 -1.42
C TRP A 94 3.39 0.29 -1.71
N ALA A 95 4.62 0.02 -1.28
CA ALA A 95 5.76 0.91 -1.49
C ALA A 95 6.08 1.16 -2.98
N PRO A 96 6.35 0.13 -3.81
CA PRO A 96 6.66 0.35 -5.22
C PRO A 96 5.49 0.89 -6.03
N LEU A 97 4.24 0.48 -5.74
CA LEU A 97 3.07 1.03 -6.43
C LEU A 97 2.90 2.51 -6.11
N ASN A 98 3.04 2.92 -4.84
CA ASN A 98 2.95 4.33 -4.50
C ASN A 98 4.00 5.17 -5.20
N LEU A 99 5.25 4.69 -5.27
CA LEU A 99 6.30 5.37 -6.00
C LEU A 99 5.95 5.51 -7.50
N LEU A 100 5.53 4.40 -8.12
CA LEU A 100 5.12 4.35 -9.53
C LEU A 100 3.97 5.33 -9.81
N PHE A 101 2.88 5.26 -9.03
CA PHE A 101 1.71 6.10 -9.23
C PHE A 101 1.95 7.57 -8.88
N SER A 102 2.85 7.87 -7.93
CA SER A 102 3.26 9.25 -7.63
C SER A 102 4.02 9.86 -8.81
N LEU A 103 4.95 9.11 -9.40
CA LEU A 103 5.70 9.54 -10.57
C LEU A 103 4.78 9.70 -11.79
N LEU A 104 3.92 8.72 -12.08
CA LEU A 104 2.94 8.81 -13.16
C LEU A 104 1.98 9.98 -12.95
N GLY A 105 1.53 10.20 -11.72
CA GLY A 105 0.67 11.31 -11.35
C GLY A 105 1.34 12.66 -11.64
N LEU A 106 2.61 12.81 -11.27
CA LEU A 106 3.41 14.00 -11.59
C LEU A 106 3.51 14.22 -13.10
N LEU A 107 3.89 13.19 -13.87
CA LEU A 107 4.03 13.28 -15.32
C LEU A 107 2.72 13.68 -15.99
N LEU A 108 1.61 13.10 -15.57
CA LEU A 108 0.29 13.44 -16.08
C LEU A 108 -0.11 14.87 -15.70
N ALA A 109 0.12 15.29 -14.45
CA ALA A 109 -0.21 16.63 -13.97
C ALA A 109 0.58 17.74 -14.66
N LEU A 110 1.81 17.47 -15.10
CA LEU A 110 2.62 18.41 -15.86
C LEU A 110 2.18 18.56 -17.32
N SER A 111 1.27 17.71 -17.81
CA SER A 111 0.79 17.73 -19.18
C SER A 111 -0.70 18.12 -19.24
N LEU A 112 -1.05 19.06 -20.12
CA LEU A 112 -2.45 19.50 -20.26
C LEU A 112 -3.38 18.34 -20.68
N VAL A 113 -2.87 17.40 -21.48
CA VAL A 113 -3.58 16.20 -21.94
C VAL A 113 -3.62 15.10 -20.87
N GLY A 114 -2.70 15.11 -19.90
CA GLY A 114 -2.62 14.09 -18.85
C GLY A 114 -3.55 14.36 -17.66
N ILE A 115 -3.94 15.61 -17.40
CA ILE A 115 -4.87 15.95 -16.31
C ILE A 115 -6.19 15.15 -16.40
N PRO A 116 -6.85 15.04 -17.56
CA PRO A 116 -8.03 14.18 -17.72
C PRO A 116 -7.80 12.68 -17.46
N LEU A 117 -6.54 12.21 -17.50
CA LEU A 117 -6.17 10.81 -17.25
C LEU A 117 -5.90 10.53 -15.76
N LEU A 118 -5.77 11.54 -14.91
CA LEU A 118 -5.54 11.37 -13.47
C LEU A 118 -6.63 10.52 -12.76
N PRO A 119 -7.94 10.68 -13.06
CA PRO A 119 -8.96 9.82 -12.49
C PRO A 119 -8.78 8.34 -12.90
N LEU A 120 -8.39 8.09 -14.16
CA LEU A 120 -8.13 6.74 -14.63
C LEU A 120 -6.89 6.13 -13.95
N LEU A 121 -5.85 6.94 -13.72
CA LEU A 121 -4.68 6.54 -12.96
C LEU A 121 -5.05 6.17 -11.51
N ALA A 122 -5.92 6.95 -10.88
CA ALA A 122 -6.41 6.65 -9.52
C ALA A 122 -7.19 5.33 -9.47
N LEU A 123 -8.05 5.06 -10.45
CA LEU A 123 -8.76 3.78 -10.56
C LEU A 123 -7.81 2.61 -10.80
N ALA A 124 -6.78 2.78 -11.64
CA ALA A 124 -5.75 1.77 -11.85
C ALA A 124 -4.96 1.48 -10.56
N ALA A 125 -4.60 2.52 -9.81
CA ALA A 125 -3.94 2.39 -8.51
C ALA A 125 -4.81 1.63 -7.50
N LEU A 126 -6.10 1.95 -7.43
CA LEU A 126 -7.05 1.26 -6.57
C LEU A 126 -7.18 -0.23 -6.95
N GLY A 127 -7.37 -0.52 -8.24
CA GLY A 127 -7.50 -1.90 -8.74
C GLY A 127 -6.25 -2.74 -8.48
N ALA A 128 -5.05 -2.18 -8.74
CA ALA A 128 -3.79 -2.86 -8.49
C ALA A 128 -3.58 -3.15 -6.99
N ASN A 129 -3.83 -2.16 -6.12
CA ASN A 129 -3.72 -2.36 -4.67
C ASN A 129 -4.74 -3.37 -4.17
N ALA A 130 -6.00 -3.30 -4.60
CA ALA A 130 -7.05 -4.22 -4.17
C ALA A 130 -6.74 -5.67 -4.58
N TYR A 131 -6.29 -5.89 -5.82
CA TYR A 131 -5.93 -7.21 -6.31
C TYR A 131 -4.74 -7.82 -5.56
N LEU A 132 -3.66 -7.05 -5.37
CA LEU A 132 -2.48 -7.53 -4.65
C LEU A 132 -2.75 -7.70 -3.15
N ALA A 133 -3.52 -6.82 -2.54
CA ALA A 133 -3.96 -6.95 -1.17
C ALA A 133 -4.80 -8.22 -0.97
N TYR A 134 -5.68 -8.57 -1.92
CA TYR A 134 -6.42 -9.82 -1.90
C TYR A 134 -5.48 -11.04 -1.89
N LEU A 135 -4.51 -11.11 -2.81
CA LEU A 135 -3.55 -12.21 -2.88
C LEU A 135 -2.70 -12.32 -1.60
N ALA A 136 -2.20 -11.20 -1.10
CA ALA A 136 -1.38 -11.15 0.12
C ALA A 136 -2.19 -11.50 1.37
N THR A 137 -3.47 -11.13 1.43
CA THR A 137 -4.39 -11.51 2.51
C THR A 137 -4.61 -13.01 2.51
N GLN A 138 -4.94 -13.59 1.35
CA GLN A 138 -5.14 -15.04 1.20
C GLN A 138 -3.87 -15.83 1.56
N ALA A 139 -2.70 -15.30 1.22
CA ALA A 139 -1.42 -15.92 1.57
C ALA A 139 -1.16 -15.94 3.09
N THR A 140 -1.76 -15.01 3.84
CA THR A 140 -1.44 -14.77 5.26
C THR A 140 -2.49 -15.32 6.21
N LEU A 141 -3.76 -15.05 5.91
CA LEU A 141 -4.88 -15.44 6.75
C LEU A 141 -5.48 -16.80 6.32
N GLY A 142 -4.87 -17.44 5.32
CA GLY A 142 -5.38 -18.64 4.69
C GLY A 142 -6.49 -18.34 3.68
N PRO A 143 -7.03 -19.38 3.01
CA PRO A 143 -8.13 -19.24 2.06
C PRO A 143 -9.40 -18.77 2.79
N LEU A 144 -9.62 -17.46 2.81
CA LEU A 144 -10.88 -16.85 3.16
C LEU A 144 -11.85 -17.06 2.00
N GLY A 145 -13.12 -17.30 2.32
CA GLY A 145 -14.19 -17.26 1.33
C GLY A 145 -14.18 -15.91 0.60
N PRO A 146 -14.43 -15.85 -0.72
CA PRO A 146 -14.26 -14.65 -1.53
C PRO A 146 -14.96 -13.42 -0.94
N GLY A 147 -16.19 -13.59 -0.45
CA GLY A 147 -16.96 -12.52 0.17
C GLY A 147 -16.31 -11.93 1.43
N ARG A 148 -15.70 -12.76 2.28
CA ARG A 148 -15.06 -12.29 3.52
C ARG A 148 -13.76 -11.53 3.24
N ALA A 149 -12.98 -11.99 2.27
CA ALA A 149 -11.76 -11.28 1.86
C ALA A 149 -12.10 -9.89 1.31
N TRP A 150 -13.09 -9.79 0.42
CA TRP A 150 -13.54 -8.51 -0.12
C TRP A 150 -14.16 -7.59 0.94
N LEU A 151 -14.90 -8.14 1.90
CA LEU A 151 -15.38 -7.36 3.05
C LEU A 151 -14.23 -6.80 3.89
N ALA A 152 -13.20 -7.60 4.18
CA ALA A 152 -12.04 -7.14 4.93
C ALA A 152 -11.30 -6.00 4.21
N LEU A 153 -11.08 -6.15 2.90
CA LEU A 153 -10.46 -5.11 2.08
C LEU A 153 -11.34 -3.86 1.97
N GLY A 154 -12.64 -4.02 1.80
CA GLY A 154 -13.60 -2.91 1.70
C GLY A 154 -13.70 -2.11 3.00
N VAL A 155 -13.79 -2.80 4.15
CA VAL A 155 -13.78 -2.16 5.47
C VAL A 155 -12.45 -1.48 5.75
N ALA A 156 -11.33 -2.12 5.42
CA ALA A 156 -10.02 -1.52 5.57
C ALA A 156 -9.86 -0.27 4.71
N PHE A 157 -10.30 -0.31 3.45
CA PHE A 157 -10.31 0.84 2.57
C PHE A 157 -11.17 1.98 3.13
N ALA A 158 -12.41 1.70 3.53
CA ALA A 158 -13.29 2.69 4.13
C ALA A 158 -12.71 3.30 5.42
N GLY A 159 -12.09 2.47 6.27
CA GLY A 159 -11.43 2.93 7.49
C GLY A 159 -10.21 3.81 7.20
N THR A 160 -9.37 3.44 6.23
CA THR A 160 -8.24 4.26 5.78
C THR A 160 -8.72 5.62 5.23
N LEU A 161 -9.82 5.65 4.47
CA LEU A 161 -10.42 6.90 4.01
C LEU A 161 -10.93 7.76 5.18
N ALA A 162 -11.62 7.16 6.14
CA ALA A 162 -12.12 7.87 7.32
C ALA A 162 -10.98 8.51 8.13
N VAL A 163 -9.88 7.79 8.35
CA VAL A 163 -8.69 8.33 9.02
C VAL A 163 -8.06 9.45 8.19
N GLY A 164 -7.96 9.29 6.87
CA GLY A 164 -7.45 10.35 5.99
C GLY A 164 -8.28 11.64 6.07
N LEU A 165 -9.61 11.53 6.07
CA LEU A 165 -10.52 12.66 6.23
C LEU A 165 -10.40 13.32 7.60
N LEU A 166 -10.26 12.54 8.66
CA LEU A 166 -10.05 13.04 10.02
C LEU A 166 -8.73 13.82 10.13
N LEU A 167 -7.63 13.27 9.59
CA LEU A 167 -6.34 13.97 9.56
C LEU A 167 -6.43 15.27 8.76
N ALA A 168 -7.09 15.25 7.60
CA ALA A 168 -7.30 16.44 6.79
C ALA A 168 -8.16 17.50 7.50
N ALA A 169 -9.12 17.09 8.33
CA ALA A 169 -9.95 18.00 9.13
C ALA A 169 -9.17 18.61 10.31
N LEU A 170 -8.28 17.84 10.95
CA LEU A 170 -7.47 18.28 12.09
C LEU A 170 -6.28 19.16 11.68
N LEU A 171 -5.75 18.97 10.47
CA LEU A 171 -4.58 19.69 9.94
C LEU A 171 -4.97 20.92 9.09
N ARG A 172 -6.25 21.30 9.09
CA ARG A 172 -6.76 22.51 8.44
C ARG A 172 -6.54 23.75 9.29
#